data_AF-A0A3S0WI33-F1
#
_entry.id   AF-A0A3S0WI33-F1
#
_cell.length_a   1.000
_cell.length_b   1.000
_cell.length_c   1.000
_cell.angle_alpha   90.00
_cell.angle_beta   90.00
_cell.angle_gamma   90.00
#
_symmetry.space_group_name_H-M   'P 1'
#
loop_
_entity.id
_entity.type
_entity.pdbx_description
1 polymer ?
#
loop_
_entity_poly.entity_id
_entity_poly.type
_entity_poly.pdbx_seq_one_letter_code
_entity_poly.pdbx_strand_id
1 'polypeptide(L)'
;MSEWQVSLIFQDSKSNKFWRARCIGPNLEVNFGRIGSQGQSQTKRYDSPEDAARELEKQAREKSRKGYIAGDGGPSEAAASTTAAETAPAPPAASQCALVLTIGERRLELRLSVDGNALHTHSVEHYADPAAAEAAFAQIRAALEADGYRPQ
;
A
#
# COMPACT_ATOMS: atom_id res chain seq x y z
N MET A 1 0.17 20.57 8.17
CA MET A 1 -0.91 19.70 7.67
C MET A 1 -0.61 19.46 6.20
N SER A 2 0.00 18.32 5.85
CA SER A 2 0.44 18.09 4.48
C SER A 2 -0.76 17.83 3.57
N GLU A 3 -1.07 18.79 2.71
CA GLU A 3 -2.16 18.73 1.74
C GLU A 3 -1.97 17.55 0.75
N TRP A 4 -3.09 16.95 0.34
CA TRP A 4 -3.12 15.95 -0.72
C TRP A 4 -3.25 16.66 -2.07
N GLN A 5 -2.43 16.30 -3.06
CA GLN A 5 -2.43 16.99 -4.37
C GLN A 5 -3.70 16.73 -5.17
N VAL A 6 -4.23 15.52 -5.09
CA VAL A 6 -5.48 15.14 -5.74
C VAL A 6 -6.38 14.47 -4.71
N SER A 7 -7.64 14.90 -4.65
CA SER A 7 -8.69 14.31 -3.81
C SER A 7 -9.95 14.11 -4.65
N LEU A 8 -10.39 12.86 -4.72
CA LEU A 8 -11.50 12.38 -5.51
C LEU A 8 -12.47 11.60 -4.62
N ILE A 9 -13.77 11.79 -4.82
CA ILE A 9 -14.83 11.10 -4.09
C ILE A 9 -15.70 10.36 -5.09
N PHE A 10 -16.12 9.15 -4.74
CA PHE A 10 -17.11 8.37 -5.46
C PHE A 10 -18.28 8.08 -4.54
N GLN A 11 -19.47 8.58 -4.87
CA GLN A 11 -20.70 8.35 -4.12
C GLN A 11 -21.69 7.62 -5.00
N ASP A 12 -22.18 6.50 -4.49
CA ASP A 12 -23.25 5.68 -5.05
C ASP A 12 -24.25 5.36 -3.94
N SER A 13 -25.47 4.94 -4.29
CA SER A 13 -26.56 4.67 -3.35
C SER A 13 -26.19 3.75 -2.17
N LYS A 14 -25.14 2.92 -2.28
CA LYS A 14 -24.62 2.10 -1.17
C LYS A 14 -23.14 2.33 -0.83
N SER A 15 -22.42 3.18 -1.56
CA SER A 15 -20.96 3.29 -1.46
C SER A 15 -20.48 4.74 -1.48
N ASN A 16 -19.91 5.21 -0.37
CA ASN A 16 -19.19 6.48 -0.30
C ASN A 16 -17.69 6.19 -0.17
N LYS A 17 -16.93 6.42 -1.23
CA LYS A 17 -15.49 6.14 -1.31
C LYS A 17 -14.72 7.42 -1.55
N PHE A 18 -13.51 7.50 -1.02
CA PHE A 18 -12.56 8.55 -1.34
C PHE A 18 -11.30 7.93 -1.94
N TRP A 19 -10.61 8.70 -2.75
CA TRP A 19 -9.33 8.38 -3.35
C TRP A 19 -8.54 9.67 -3.40
N ARG A 20 -7.35 9.70 -2.82
CA ARG A 20 -6.47 10.86 -2.80
C ARG A 20 -5.05 10.42 -3.06
N ALA A 21 -4.27 11.28 -3.69
CA ALA A 21 -2.89 10.99 -4.02
C ALA A 21 -2.01 12.23 -3.86
N ARG A 22 -0.74 12.00 -3.52
CA ARG A 22 0.29 13.03 -3.44
C ARG A 22 1.64 12.45 -3.84
N CYS A 23 2.49 13.26 -4.45
CA CYS A 23 3.88 12.94 -4.68
C CYS A 23 4.76 13.58 -3.60
N ILE A 24 5.64 12.79 -2.99
CA ILE A 24 6.68 13.23 -2.05
C ILE A 24 8.02 12.90 -2.71
N GLY A 25 8.55 13.86 -3.48
CA GLY A 25 9.71 13.65 -4.34
C GLY A 25 9.44 12.54 -5.36
N PRO A 26 10.26 11.47 -5.41
CA PRO A 26 10.03 10.33 -6.30
C PRO A 26 9.01 9.31 -5.76
N ASN A 27 8.40 9.55 -4.60
CA ASN A 27 7.45 8.62 -3.98
C ASN A 27 6.02 9.09 -4.23
N LEU A 28 5.23 8.29 -4.92
CA LEU A 28 3.79 8.48 -5.06
C LEU A 28 3.07 7.81 -3.90
N GLU A 29 2.40 8.61 -3.09
CA GLU A 29 1.53 8.13 -2.02
C GLU A 29 0.06 8.28 -2.41
N VAL A 30 -0.66 7.18 -2.44
CA VAL A 30 -2.07 7.08 -2.81
C VAL A 30 -2.83 6.55 -1.61
N ASN A 31 -3.79 7.32 -1.10
CA ASN A 31 -4.66 6.90 0.00
C ASN A 31 -6.12 6.81 -0.49
N PHE A 32 -6.78 5.68 -0.32
CA PHE A 32 -8.14 5.47 -0.81
C PHE A 32 -8.94 4.60 0.14
N GLY A 33 -10.24 4.82 0.23
CA GLY A 33 -11.04 4.13 1.22
C GLY A 33 -12.52 4.43 1.12
N ARG A 34 -13.27 3.98 2.12
CA ARG A 34 -14.64 4.40 2.35
C ARG A 34 -14.63 5.66 3.20
N ILE A 35 -15.45 6.65 2.87
CA ILE A 35 -15.63 7.85 3.70
C ILE A 35 -16.15 7.39 5.07
N GLY A 36 -15.49 7.84 6.14
CA GLY A 36 -15.73 7.39 7.52
C GLY A 36 -14.81 6.24 7.99
N SER A 37 -13.85 5.81 7.17
CA SER A 37 -12.76 4.90 7.56
C SER A 37 -11.42 5.56 7.25
N GLN A 38 -10.34 5.12 7.90
CA GLN A 38 -8.99 5.64 7.60
C GLN A 38 -8.55 5.39 6.14
N GLY A 39 -9.19 4.42 5.47
CA GLY A 39 -8.79 3.98 4.14
C GLY A 39 -7.47 3.21 4.15
N GLN A 40 -6.93 3.01 2.96
CA GLN A 40 -5.67 2.30 2.72
C GLN A 40 -4.72 3.23 2.00
N SER A 41 -3.50 3.35 2.50
CA SER A 41 -2.41 4.07 1.84
C SER A 41 -1.50 3.09 1.10
N GLN A 42 -1.09 3.46 -0.10
CA GLN A 42 -0.07 2.80 -0.90
C GLN A 42 1.00 3.82 -1.24
N THR A 43 2.26 3.50 -0.93
CA THR A 43 3.40 4.32 -1.33
C THR A 43 4.20 3.54 -2.36
N LYS A 44 4.39 4.14 -3.54
CA LYS A 44 5.14 3.56 -4.64
C LYS A 44 6.27 4.49 -5.03
N ARG A 45 7.49 3.97 -5.03
CA ARG A 45 8.67 4.73 -5.43
C ARG A 45 8.89 4.61 -6.93
N TYR A 46 9.16 5.74 -7.55
CA TYR A 46 9.51 5.87 -8.96
C TYR A 46 10.96 6.32 -9.11
N ASP A 47 11.49 6.19 -10.32
CA ASP A 47 12.88 6.54 -10.62
C ASP A 47 13.10 8.07 -10.61
N SER A 48 12.07 8.82 -11.01
CA SER A 48 12.10 10.28 -11.07
C SER A 48 10.82 10.89 -10.48
N PRO A 49 10.91 12.09 -9.86
CA PRO A 49 9.74 12.81 -9.34
C PRO A 49 8.73 13.17 -10.44
N GLU A 50 9.20 13.41 -11.66
CA GLU A 50 8.36 13.66 -12.83
C GLU A 50 7.53 12.43 -13.21
N ASP A 51 8.09 11.23 -13.07
CA ASP A 51 7.40 9.98 -13.37
C ASP A 51 6.30 9.69 -12.35
N ALA A 52 6.58 9.93 -11.07
CA ALA A 52 5.59 9.88 -10.00
C ALA A 52 4.41 10.84 -10.25
N ALA A 53 4.70 12.07 -10.70
CA ALA A 53 3.68 13.05 -11.04
C ALA A 53 2.82 12.63 -12.25
N ARG A 54 3.46 12.12 -13.32
CA ARG A 54 2.73 11.61 -14.51
C ARG A 54 1.81 10.45 -14.15
N GLU A 55 2.27 9.52 -13.33
CA GLU A 55 1.47 8.38 -12.88
C GLU A 55 0.35 8.80 -11.92
N LEU A 56 0.57 9.81 -11.08
CA LEU A 56 -0.48 10.43 -10.26
C LEU A 56 -1.59 11.00 -11.15
N GLU A 57 -1.23 11.81 -12.15
CA GLU A 57 -2.20 12.43 -13.06
C GLU A 57 -2.97 11.40 -13.89
N LYS A 58 -2.27 10.36 -14.35
CA LYS A 58 -2.87 9.25 -15.09
C LYS A 58 -3.91 8.52 -14.24
N GLN A 59 -3.55 8.13 -13.02
CA GLN A 59 -4.49 7.50 -12.10
C GLN A 59 -5.67 8.41 -11.78
N ALA A 60 -5.42 9.71 -11.55
CA ALA A 60 -6.49 10.67 -11.31
C ALA A 60 -7.47 10.73 -12.49
N ARG A 61 -6.98 10.82 -13.73
CA ARG A 61 -7.83 10.83 -14.94
C ARG A 61 -8.64 9.55 -15.11
N GLU A 62 -8.03 8.38 -14.86
CA GLU A 62 -8.73 7.10 -14.92
C GLU A 62 -9.83 6.98 -13.85
N LYS A 63 -9.58 7.47 -12.63
CA LYS A 63 -10.57 7.50 -11.56
C LYS A 63 -11.70 8.47 -11.89
N SER A 64 -11.39 9.67 -12.36
CA SER A 64 -12.39 10.65 -12.78
C SER A 64 -13.29 10.11 -13.90
N ARG A 65 -12.71 9.41 -14.88
CA ARG A 65 -13.49 8.76 -15.95
C ARG A 65 -14.42 7.65 -15.44
N LYS A 66 -14.10 7.04 -14.30
CA LYS A 66 -14.93 6.04 -13.61
C LYS A 66 -16.04 6.65 -12.76
N GLY A 67 -16.26 7.97 -12.82
CA GLY A 67 -17.31 8.67 -12.09
C GLY A 67 -16.86 9.16 -10.71
N TYR A 68 -15.56 9.19 -10.42
CA TYR A 68 -15.07 9.91 -9.25
C TYR A 68 -15.11 11.42 -9.54
N ILE A 69 -15.62 12.18 -8.59
CA ILE A 69 -15.72 13.65 -8.66
C ILE A 69 -14.65 14.28 -7.77
N ALA A 70 -14.13 15.45 -8.14
CA ALA A 70 -13.22 16.19 -7.28
C ALA A 70 -13.96 16.61 -6.00
N GLY A 71 -13.40 16.26 -4.83
CA GLY A 71 -14.02 16.58 -3.55
C GLY A 71 -13.09 16.27 -2.37
N ASP A 72 -13.19 17.08 -1.31
CA ASP A 72 -12.46 16.86 -0.07
C ASP A 72 -13.22 15.85 0.79
N GLY A 73 -12.83 14.58 0.72
CA GLY A 73 -13.39 13.50 1.53
C GLY A 73 -12.76 13.48 2.92
N GLY A 74 -12.58 14.65 3.54
CA GLY A 74 -11.81 14.85 4.76
C GLY A 74 -12.27 13.93 5.89
N PRO A 75 -11.35 13.44 6.74
CA PRO A 75 -11.71 12.68 7.92
C PRO A 75 -12.53 13.59 8.84
N SER A 76 -13.76 13.20 9.17
CA SER A 76 -14.43 13.75 10.34
C SER A 76 -13.53 13.46 11.54
N GLU A 77 -13.08 14.52 12.19
CA GLU A 77 -12.13 14.53 13.31
C GLU A 77 -12.77 13.87 14.55
N ALA A 78 -12.80 12.55 14.60
CA ALA A 78 -13.07 11.75 15.79
C ALA A 78 -12.73 10.28 15.54
N ALA A 79 -11.49 9.89 15.90
CA ALA A 79 -11.05 8.57 16.40
C ALA A 79 -9.65 8.20 15.87
N ALA A 80 -8.65 8.55 16.67
CA ALA A 80 -7.31 7.99 16.59
C ALA A 80 -7.27 6.59 17.25
N SER A 81 -6.26 5.81 16.82
CA SER A 81 -5.74 4.56 17.41
C SER A 81 -6.45 3.25 17.09
N THR A 82 -5.92 2.48 16.14
CA THR A 82 -5.28 1.16 16.37
C THR A 82 -4.73 0.58 15.04
N THR A 83 -3.46 0.17 15.11
CA THR A 83 -2.66 -0.79 14.34
C THR A 83 -3.36 -1.89 13.49
N ALA A 84 -2.65 -2.24 12.41
CA ALA A 84 -2.59 -3.51 11.65
C ALA A 84 -3.65 -3.80 10.56
N ALA A 85 -3.15 -3.70 9.32
CA ALA A 85 -3.11 -4.75 8.31
C ALA A 85 -4.34 -5.65 8.12
N GLU A 86 -4.99 -5.53 6.96
CA GLU A 86 -4.97 -6.60 5.96
C GLU A 86 -5.42 -6.05 4.60
N THR A 87 -4.68 -6.42 3.56
CA THR A 87 -4.95 -6.07 2.16
C THR A 87 -5.95 -7.07 1.58
N ALA A 88 -7.00 -6.62 0.89
CA ALA A 88 -7.72 -7.46 -0.07
C ALA A 88 -7.79 -6.76 -1.44
N PRO A 89 -7.08 -7.28 -2.46
CA PRO A 89 -6.92 -6.70 -3.79
C PRO A 89 -8.10 -7.00 -4.74
N ALA A 90 -8.18 -6.23 -5.83
CA ALA A 90 -8.94 -6.57 -7.02
C ALA A 90 -8.39 -7.87 -7.65
N PRO A 91 -9.18 -8.64 -8.42
CA PRO A 91 -9.03 -10.09 -8.57
C PRO A 91 -7.66 -10.52 -9.14
N PRO A 92 -7.17 -11.71 -8.73
CA PRO A 92 -5.91 -12.26 -9.24
C PRO A 92 -6.06 -12.54 -10.74
N ALA A 93 -5.15 -12.02 -11.54
CA ALA A 93 -4.77 -12.69 -12.78
C ALA A 93 -4.26 -14.10 -12.40
N ALA A 94 -4.48 -15.09 -13.26
CA ALA A 94 -4.20 -16.52 -13.02
C ALA A 94 -2.74 -16.88 -12.62
N SER A 95 -1.85 -15.89 -12.50
CA SER A 95 -0.43 -16.01 -12.14
C SER A 95 -0.08 -15.44 -10.76
N GLN A 96 -1.06 -15.16 -9.88
CA GLN A 96 -0.85 -14.72 -8.50
C GLN A 96 -1.46 -15.69 -7.49
N CYS A 97 -0.70 -16.05 -6.46
CA CYS A 97 -1.15 -16.87 -5.34
C CYS A 97 -0.78 -16.20 -4.01
N ALA A 98 -1.67 -16.27 -3.03
CA ALA A 98 -1.43 -15.82 -1.67
C ALA A 98 -1.46 -17.03 -0.73
N LEU A 99 -0.41 -17.19 0.06
CA LEU A 99 -0.22 -18.26 1.04
C LEU A 99 -0.11 -17.59 2.41
N VAL A 100 -0.88 -18.08 3.38
CA VAL A 100 -0.83 -17.59 4.76
C VAL A 100 -0.44 -18.74 5.66
N LEU A 101 0.59 -18.53 6.48
CA LEU A 101 1.06 -19.48 7.46
C LEU A 101 1.07 -18.84 8.85
N THR A 102 0.39 -19.46 9.79
CA THR A 102 0.36 -19.04 11.20
C THR A 102 1.15 -20.04 12.05
N ILE A 103 2.21 -19.56 12.72
CA ILE A 103 3.07 -20.35 13.60
C ILE A 103 3.07 -19.69 14.98
N GLY A 104 2.35 -20.27 15.94
CA GLY A 104 2.15 -19.65 17.25
C GLY A 104 1.47 -18.28 17.12
N GLU A 105 2.11 -17.23 17.63
CA GLU A 105 1.64 -15.83 17.55
C GLU A 105 2.12 -15.09 16.29
N ARG A 106 2.91 -15.75 15.43
CA ARG A 106 3.46 -15.14 14.22
C ARG A 106 2.59 -15.45 13.01
N ARG A 107 2.29 -14.42 12.21
CA ARG A 107 1.60 -14.55 10.92
C ARG A 107 2.55 -14.21 9.79
N LEU A 108 2.78 -15.18 8.91
CA LEU A 108 3.53 -15.01 7.68
C LEU A 108 2.54 -14.96 6.50
N GLU A 109 2.59 -13.88 5.74
CA GLU A 109 1.88 -13.72 4.48
C GLU A 109 2.87 -13.75 3.32
N LEU A 110 2.74 -14.75 2.46
CA LEU A 110 3.56 -14.91 1.28
C LEU A 110 2.70 -14.70 0.03
N ARG A 111 3.01 -13.66 -0.75
CA ARG A 111 2.43 -13.46 -2.08
C ARG A 111 3.45 -13.80 -3.15
N LEU A 112 3.03 -14.68 -4.04
CA LEU A 112 3.78 -15.07 -5.22
C LEU A 112 3.06 -14.54 -6.44
N SER A 113 3.81 -13.92 -7.35
CA SER A 113 3.30 -13.49 -8.65
C SER A 113 4.36 -13.72 -9.72
N VAL A 114 3.95 -14.19 -10.88
CA VAL A 114 4.84 -14.39 -12.03
C VAL A 114 4.57 -13.31 -13.07
N ASP A 115 5.64 -12.62 -13.49
CA ASP A 115 5.64 -11.65 -14.59
C ASP A 115 6.73 -12.03 -15.59
N GLY A 116 6.34 -12.59 -16.74
CA GLY A 116 7.28 -13.09 -17.74
C GLY A 116 8.26 -14.12 -17.17
N ASN A 117 9.54 -13.75 -17.08
CA ASN A 117 10.61 -14.59 -16.53
C ASN A 117 11.01 -14.20 -15.09
N ALA A 118 10.25 -13.32 -14.45
CA ALA A 118 10.47 -12.88 -13.08
C ALA A 118 9.43 -13.51 -12.14
N LEU A 119 9.92 -14.20 -11.11
CA LEU A 119 9.10 -14.58 -9.96
C LEU A 119 9.20 -13.46 -8.93
N HIS A 120 8.09 -12.76 -8.72
CA HIS A 120 7.93 -11.78 -7.66
C HIS A 120 7.47 -12.48 -6.39
N THR A 121 8.33 -12.42 -5.37
CA THR A 121 8.07 -12.95 -4.04
C THR A 121 7.96 -11.79 -3.07
N HIS A 122 6.81 -11.65 -2.43
CA HIS A 122 6.59 -10.64 -1.41
C HIS A 122 6.14 -11.32 -0.10
N SER A 123 7.03 -11.32 0.88
CA SER A 123 6.81 -11.90 2.20
C SER A 123 6.60 -10.78 3.23
N VAL A 124 5.56 -10.90 4.05
CA VAL A 124 5.31 -10.01 5.18
C VAL A 124 5.20 -10.87 6.43
N GLU A 125 6.03 -10.57 7.43
CA GLU A 125 6.00 -11.22 8.73
C GLU A 125 5.44 -10.26 9.78
N HIS A 126 4.38 -10.69 10.44
CA HIS A 126 3.77 -9.97 11.54
C HIS A 126 4.29 -10.50 12.87
N TYR A 127 4.84 -9.57 13.65
CA TYR A 127 5.35 -9.78 15.00
C TYR A 127 4.41 -9.11 16.02
N ALA A 128 4.49 -9.52 17.28
CA ALA A 128 3.62 -9.03 18.36
C ALA A 128 3.77 -7.52 18.63
N ASP A 129 4.99 -6.99 18.46
CA ASP A 129 5.33 -5.60 18.74
C ASP A 129 6.41 -5.09 17.77
N PRO A 130 6.50 -3.75 17.56
CA PRO A 130 7.42 -3.16 16.60
C PRO A 130 8.90 -3.40 16.96
N ALA A 131 9.23 -3.44 18.25
CA ALA A 131 10.60 -3.72 18.71
C ALA A 131 11.05 -5.13 18.31
N ALA A 132 10.17 -6.14 18.42
CA ALA A 132 10.46 -7.48 17.91
C ALA A 132 10.63 -7.52 16.39
N ALA A 133 9.85 -6.73 15.64
CA ALA A 133 9.98 -6.63 14.18
C ALA A 133 11.31 -5.98 13.76
N GLU A 134 11.75 -4.93 14.44
CA GLU A 134 13.04 -4.27 14.19
C GLU A 134 14.22 -5.19 14.54
N ALA A 135 14.14 -5.91 15.66
CA ALA A 135 15.14 -6.90 16.03
C ALA A 135 15.25 -8.03 15.00
N ALA A 136 14.10 -8.55 14.53
CA ALA A 136 14.05 -9.57 13.49
C ALA A 136 14.63 -9.04 12.17
N PHE A 137 14.30 -7.81 11.76
CA PHE A 137 14.89 -7.18 10.58
C PHE A 137 16.42 -7.12 10.67
N ALA A 138 16.97 -6.67 11.80
CA ALA A 138 18.41 -6.60 12.01
C ALA A 138 19.07 -7.98 11.91
N GLN A 139 18.45 -9.01 12.51
CA GLN A 139 18.94 -10.39 12.45
C GLN A 139 18.90 -10.96 11.03
N ILE A 140 17.78 -10.83 10.32
CA ILE A 140 17.61 -11.34 8.95
C ILE A 140 18.61 -10.65 8.02
N ARG A 141 18.73 -9.33 8.11
CA ARG A 141 19.70 -8.56 7.33
C ARG A 141 21.13 -9.05 7.59
N ALA A 142 21.53 -9.18 8.85
CA ALA A 142 22.88 -9.64 9.19
C ALA A 142 23.17 -11.05 8.66
N ALA A 143 22.19 -11.96 8.73
CA ALA A 143 22.32 -13.32 8.19
C ALA A 143 22.47 -13.31 6.66
N LEU A 144 21.69 -12.50 5.94
CA LEU A 144 21.81 -12.35 4.49
C LEU A 144 23.14 -11.73 4.08
N GLU A 145 23.60 -10.71 4.82
CA GLU A 145 24.91 -10.08 4.57
C GLU A 145 26.07 -11.06 4.78
N ALA A 146 25.95 -11.96 5.76
CA ALA A 146 26.90 -13.04 6.02
C ALA A 146 26.93 -14.10 4.90
N ASP A 147 25.78 -14.38 4.27
CA ASP A 147 25.67 -15.25 3.09
C ASP A 147 26.15 -14.58 1.78
N GLY A 148 26.59 -13.32 1.87
CA GLY A 148 27.18 -12.58 0.74
C GLY A 148 26.19 -11.70 -0.02
N TYR A 149 24.92 -11.63 0.41
CA TYR A 149 24.00 -10.61 -0.10
C TYR A 149 24.50 -9.22 0.29
N ARG A 150 24.27 -8.23 -0.58
CA ARG A 150 24.68 -6.85 -0.35
C ARG A 150 23.47 -5.95 -0.49
N PRO A 151 23.26 -5.00 0.43
CA PRO A 151 22.26 -3.96 0.22
C PRO A 151 22.67 -3.14 -1.00
N GLN A 152 21.74 -2.97 -1.93
CA GLN A 152 21.86 -2.07 -3.08
C GLN A 152 21.32 -0.68 -2.72
#